data_AF-A0A2T1FZ16-F1
#
_entry.id   AF-A0A2T1FZ16-F1
#
_cell.length_a   1.000
_cell.length_b   1.000
_cell.length_c   1.000
_cell.angle_alpha   90.00
_cell.angle_beta   90.00
_cell.angle_gamma   90.00
#
_symmetry.space_group_name_H-M   'P 1'
#
loop_
_entity.id
_entity.type
_entity.pdbx_description
1 polymer ?
#
loop_
_entity_poly.entity_id
_entity_poly.type
_entity_poly.pdbx_seq_one_letter_code
_entity_poly.pdbx_strand_id
1 'polypeptide(L)'
;MNKNFNSLFLAGLLFILPVCPPTIAHAQISETSDTNTSPKTLFKDELYFGLTKPGGEIVSESEWQEFVKEVITPRFREGLTVLDGSGQFLNSSGILIREKSKIVILIYENTPEKNRAITEIIETYKRTFQQESVLRTTSEVKISF
;
A
#
# COMPACT_ATOMS: atom_id res chain seq x y z
N MET A 1 52.29 27.18 -53.44
CA MET A 1 53.42 26.29 -53.12
C MET A 1 53.43 26.05 -51.62
N ASN A 2 52.95 24.87 -51.16
CA ASN A 2 53.22 24.23 -49.85
C ASN A 2 52.78 25.01 -48.58
N LYS A 3 52.14 24.45 -47.55
CA LYS A 3 52.13 23.10 -46.97
C LYS A 3 50.95 23.00 -45.98
N ASN A 4 50.41 21.78 -45.85
CA ASN A 4 49.48 21.35 -44.80
C ASN A 4 50.06 21.53 -43.39
N PHE A 5 49.21 21.80 -42.41
CA PHE A 5 49.37 21.29 -41.04
C PHE A 5 48.01 20.93 -40.44
N ASN A 6 47.77 19.62 -40.33
CA ASN A 6 46.70 19.05 -39.49
C ASN A 6 47.07 19.28 -38.03
N SER A 7 46.17 19.91 -37.26
CA SER A 7 46.22 19.89 -35.80
C SER A 7 45.06 19.05 -35.29
N LEU A 8 45.37 17.83 -34.84
CA LEU A 8 44.47 17.00 -34.05
C LEU A 8 44.44 17.58 -32.63
N PHE A 9 43.36 18.25 -32.24
CA PHE A 9 43.07 18.51 -30.83
C PHE A 9 42.15 17.40 -30.30
N LEU A 10 42.72 16.54 -29.47
CA LEU A 10 41.98 15.55 -28.69
C LEU A 10 41.32 16.27 -27.50
N ALA A 11 40.10 16.76 -27.67
CA ALA A 11 39.30 17.31 -26.57
C ALA A 11 38.72 16.15 -25.75
N GLY A 12 39.36 15.83 -24.63
CA GLY A 12 38.82 14.90 -23.64
C GLY A 12 37.56 15.48 -23.01
N LEU A 13 36.40 14.90 -23.33
CA LEU A 13 35.12 15.25 -22.71
C LEU A 13 35.06 14.56 -21.34
N LEU A 14 35.25 15.32 -20.26
CA LEU A 14 35.00 14.85 -18.89
C LEU A 14 33.48 14.87 -18.64
N PHE A 15 32.81 13.73 -18.77
CA PHE A 15 31.42 13.58 -18.32
C PHE A 15 31.40 13.54 -16.78
N ILE A 16 31.07 14.66 -16.16
CA ILE A 16 30.73 14.73 -14.74
C ILE A 16 29.28 14.25 -14.61
N LEU A 17 29.09 12.98 -14.27
CA LEU A 17 27.76 12.48 -13.90
C LEU A 17 27.40 13.05 -12.52
N PRO A 18 26.21 13.64 -12.34
CA PRO A 18 25.74 14.01 -11.02
C PRO A 18 25.46 12.71 -10.24
N VAL A 19 26.34 12.39 -9.30
CA VAL A 19 26.09 11.36 -8.29
C VAL A 19 24.97 11.90 -7.42
N CYS A 20 23.75 11.43 -7.65
CA CYS A 20 22.64 11.64 -6.73
C CYS A 20 22.91 10.70 -5.54
N PRO A 21 23.28 11.17 -4.35
CA PRO A 21 23.38 10.28 -3.20
C PRO A 21 21.98 9.68 -2.96
N PRO A 22 21.88 8.37 -2.68
CA PRO A 22 20.59 7.79 -2.34
C PRO A 22 20.09 8.49 -1.06
N THR A 23 18.98 9.23 -1.18
CA THR A 23 18.20 9.60 -0.02
C THR A 23 17.68 8.30 0.57
N ILE A 24 18.35 7.80 1.60
CA ILE A 24 17.84 6.70 2.41
C ILE A 24 16.66 7.28 3.19
N ALA A 25 15.45 7.15 2.64
CA ALA A 25 14.23 7.33 3.39
C ALA A 25 14.12 6.19 4.41
N HIS A 26 14.69 6.38 5.59
CA HIS A 26 14.44 5.50 6.73
C HIS A 26 12.98 5.70 7.16
N ALA A 27 12.12 4.74 6.84
CA ALA A 27 10.85 4.55 7.54
C ALA A 27 11.16 3.97 8.93
N GLN A 28 11.70 4.79 9.83
CA GLN A 28 11.84 4.43 11.24
C GLN A 28 10.77 5.18 12.03
N ILE A 29 9.80 4.43 12.53
CA ILE A 29 9.07 4.83 13.73
C ILE A 29 10.14 4.95 14.82
N SER A 30 10.29 6.14 15.42
CA SER A 30 11.25 6.36 16.48
C SER A 30 10.98 5.41 17.65
N GLU A 31 11.93 4.54 17.97
CA GLU A 31 11.95 3.82 19.24
C GLU A 31 12.35 4.78 20.36
N THR A 32 11.43 5.66 20.76
CA THR A 32 11.56 6.31 22.07
C THR A 32 11.16 5.29 23.12
N SER A 33 12.17 4.71 23.76
CA SER A 33 12.05 3.96 25.02
C SER A 33 11.61 4.90 26.14
N ASP A 34 10.38 5.41 26.08
CA ASP A 34 9.76 6.15 27.19
C ASP A 34 9.01 5.15 28.07
N THR A 35 9.69 4.73 29.13
CA THR A 35 9.14 3.96 30.25
C THR A 35 8.18 4.83 31.06
N ASN A 36 7.01 5.15 30.49
CA ASN A 36 5.80 5.61 31.19
C ASN A 36 4.54 5.55 30.31
N THR A 37 4.61 4.88 29.16
CA THR A 37 3.43 4.68 28.31
C THR A 37 2.71 3.43 28.79
N SER A 38 1.43 3.54 29.19
CA SER A 38 0.55 2.39 29.37
C SER A 38 0.72 1.41 28.20
N PRO A 39 0.70 0.09 28.40
CA PRO A 39 0.90 -0.87 27.32
C PRO A 39 -0.05 -0.53 26.17
N LYS A 40 0.51 -0.09 25.03
CA LYS A 40 -0.28 0.23 23.84
C LYS A 40 -0.80 -1.08 23.28
N THR A 41 -2.10 -1.31 23.40
CA THR A 41 -2.74 -2.48 22.80
C THR A 41 -2.79 -2.29 21.29
N LEU A 42 -2.01 -3.10 20.58
CA LEU A 42 -1.94 -3.08 19.13
C LEU A 42 -2.86 -4.13 18.53
N PHE A 43 -3.44 -3.78 17.39
CA PHE A 43 -4.31 -4.66 16.63
C PHE A 43 -3.77 -4.85 15.22
N LYS A 44 -3.97 -6.04 14.69
CA LYS A 44 -3.79 -6.37 13.27
C LYS A 44 -5.16 -6.59 12.66
N ASP A 45 -5.45 -5.80 11.63
CA ASP A 45 -6.58 -6.02 10.74
C ASP A 45 -6.12 -6.53 9.38
N GLU A 46 -6.83 -7.52 8.86
CA GLU A 46 -6.69 -7.98 7.48
C GLU A 46 -8.02 -7.73 6.76
N LEU A 47 -7.96 -6.93 5.70
CA LEU A 47 -9.11 -6.54 4.90
C LEU A 47 -9.01 -7.19 3.52
N TYR A 48 -10.01 -7.98 3.16
CA TYR A 48 -10.01 -8.81 1.95
C TYR A 48 -10.95 -8.18 0.91
N PHE A 49 -10.35 -7.52 -0.07
CA PHE A 49 -11.04 -6.81 -1.13
C PHE A 49 -11.20 -7.69 -2.37
N GLY A 50 -12.43 -8.11 -2.67
CA GLY A 50 -12.77 -8.81 -3.90
C GLY A 50 -12.61 -7.91 -5.13
N LEU A 51 -12.02 -8.43 -6.20
CA LEU A 51 -11.71 -7.63 -7.40
C LEU A 51 -12.75 -7.77 -8.51
N THR A 52 -13.81 -8.57 -8.35
CA THR A 52 -14.83 -8.76 -9.39
C THR A 52 -16.02 -7.86 -9.12
N LYS A 53 -16.23 -6.84 -9.95
CA LYS A 53 -17.39 -5.95 -9.93
C LYS A 53 -18.65 -6.69 -10.40
N PRO A 54 -19.86 -6.17 -10.10
CA PRO A 54 -21.08 -6.67 -10.73
C PRO A 54 -20.96 -6.70 -12.26
N GLY A 55 -21.43 -7.78 -12.90
CA GLY A 55 -21.27 -7.99 -14.34
C GLY A 55 -19.95 -8.64 -14.77
N GLY A 56 -19.02 -8.89 -13.83
CA GLY A 56 -17.79 -9.65 -14.08
C GLY A 56 -16.59 -8.79 -14.52
N GLU A 57 -16.74 -7.46 -14.56
CA GLU A 57 -15.61 -6.56 -14.78
C GLU A 57 -14.64 -6.65 -13.59
N ILE A 58 -13.34 -6.62 -13.86
CA ILE A 58 -12.31 -6.71 -12.83
C ILE A 58 -11.84 -5.30 -12.45
N VAL A 59 -11.69 -5.05 -11.14
CA VAL A 59 -10.96 -3.89 -10.63
C VAL A 59 -9.52 -3.98 -11.13
N SER A 60 -9.15 -3.06 -12.01
CA SER A 60 -7.82 -3.01 -12.59
C SER A 60 -6.76 -2.67 -11.55
N GLU A 61 -5.50 -3.01 -11.85
CA GLU A 61 -4.39 -2.65 -10.97
C GLU A 61 -4.28 -1.13 -10.78
N SER A 62 -4.53 -0.33 -11.82
CA SER A 62 -4.53 1.13 -11.70
C SER A 62 -5.63 1.66 -10.77
N GLU A 63 -6.86 1.14 -10.89
CA GLU A 63 -7.95 1.52 -9.99
C GLU A 63 -7.65 1.12 -8.55
N TRP A 64 -7.05 -0.07 -8.35
CA TRP A 64 -6.64 -0.52 -7.02
C TRP A 64 -5.56 0.40 -6.44
N GLN A 65 -4.50 0.71 -7.20
CA GLN A 65 -3.43 1.59 -6.73
C GLN A 65 -3.94 2.99 -6.40
N GLU A 66 -4.87 3.52 -7.20
CA GLU A 66 -5.51 4.80 -6.91
C GLU A 66 -6.37 4.74 -5.64
N PHE A 67 -7.12 3.66 -5.43
CA PHE A 67 -7.85 3.44 -4.18
C PHE A 67 -6.92 3.41 -2.96
N VAL A 68 -5.80 2.69 -3.04
CA VAL A 68 -4.80 2.67 -1.95
C VAL A 68 -4.27 4.08 -1.69
N LYS A 69 -3.85 4.79 -2.75
CA LYS A 69 -3.27 6.13 -2.68
C LYS A 69 -4.22 7.16 -2.09
N GLU A 70 -5.48 7.20 -2.53
CA GLU A 70 -6.43 8.25 -2.18
C GLU A 70 -7.27 7.92 -0.94
N VAL A 71 -7.46 6.64 -0.62
CA VAL A 71 -8.37 6.21 0.46
C VAL A 71 -7.64 5.61 1.64
N ILE A 72 -6.74 4.64 1.42
CA ILE A 72 -6.11 3.91 2.53
C ILE A 72 -4.92 4.69 3.10
N THR A 73 -3.96 5.09 2.24
CA THR A 73 -2.71 5.74 2.65
C THR A 73 -2.94 7.00 3.50
N PRO A 74 -3.90 7.90 3.21
CA PRO A 74 -4.10 9.08 4.04
C PRO A 74 -4.55 8.77 5.48
N ARG A 75 -5.16 7.60 5.71
CA ARG A 75 -5.67 7.10 7.00
C ARG A 75 -4.66 6.22 7.75
N PHE A 76 -3.78 5.55 7.00
CA PHE A 76 -2.73 4.64 7.49
C PHE A 76 -1.38 5.02 6.89
N ARG A 77 -0.89 6.21 7.28
CA ARG A 77 0.39 6.77 6.78
C ARG A 77 1.60 6.08 7.39
N GLU A 78 1.41 5.46 8.54
CA GLU A 78 2.45 4.78 9.32
C GLU A 78 2.92 3.50 8.61
N GLY A 79 2.06 2.90 7.78
CA GLY A 79 2.38 1.75 6.97
C GLY A 79 1.18 0.83 6.75
N LEU A 80 1.28 0.02 5.69
CA LEU A 80 0.36 -1.05 5.36
C LEU A 80 1.11 -2.09 4.50
N THR A 81 0.62 -3.31 4.46
CA THR A 81 1.07 -4.33 3.50
C THR A 81 -0.08 -4.74 2.62
N VAL A 82 0.16 -4.95 1.32
CA VAL A 82 -0.82 -5.50 0.39
C VAL A 82 -0.32 -6.84 -0.12
N LEU A 83 -1.16 -7.87 -0.04
CA LEU A 83 -0.92 -9.19 -0.61
C LEU A 83 -1.96 -9.49 -1.70
N ASP A 84 -1.56 -10.27 -2.70
CA ASP A 84 -2.49 -10.85 -3.67
C ASP A 84 -3.08 -12.15 -3.13
N GLY A 85 -4.38 -12.33 -3.32
CA GLY A 85 -5.14 -13.49 -2.89
C GLY A 85 -6.01 -14.09 -4.00
N SER A 86 -6.47 -15.31 -3.77
CA SER A 86 -7.55 -15.92 -4.53
C SER A 86 -8.52 -16.54 -3.53
N GLY A 87 -9.75 -16.06 -3.54
CA GLY A 87 -10.77 -16.41 -2.57
C GLY A 87 -11.97 -17.07 -3.23
N GLN A 88 -12.81 -17.64 -2.38
CA GLN A 88 -14.16 -18.01 -2.74
C GLN A 88 -15.12 -17.69 -1.60
N PHE A 89 -16.31 -17.23 -1.93
CA PHE A 89 -17.34 -16.94 -0.93
C PHE A 89 -18.73 -17.26 -1.50
N LEU A 90 -19.66 -17.52 -0.60
CA LEU A 90 -21.07 -17.69 -0.96
C LEU A 90 -21.72 -16.30 -0.92
N ASN A 91 -22.21 -15.80 -2.05
CA ASN A 91 -22.88 -14.51 -2.08
C ASN A 91 -24.29 -14.59 -1.46
N SER A 92 -24.93 -13.43 -1.28
CA SER A 92 -26.30 -13.31 -0.78
C SER A 92 -27.36 -14.12 -1.55
N SER A 93 -27.09 -14.47 -2.81
CA SER A 93 -27.98 -15.29 -3.66
C SER A 93 -27.71 -16.80 -3.57
N GLY A 94 -26.79 -17.23 -2.70
CA GLY A 94 -26.41 -18.64 -2.54
C GLY A 94 -25.51 -19.19 -3.65
N ILE A 95 -24.87 -18.32 -4.42
CA ILE A 95 -23.94 -18.71 -5.50
C ILE A 95 -22.51 -18.64 -4.98
N LEU A 96 -21.74 -19.71 -5.17
CA LEU A 96 -20.31 -19.74 -4.84
C LEU A 96 -19.52 -18.94 -5.88
N ILE A 97 -19.01 -17.79 -5.48
CA ILE A 97 -18.17 -16.92 -6.28
C ILE A 97 -16.70 -17.26 -6.01
N ARG A 98 -15.89 -17.27 -7.07
CA ARG A 98 -14.43 -17.39 -7.00
C ARG A 98 -13.82 -16.19 -7.65
N GLU A 99 -12.89 -15.54 -6.97
CA GLU A 99 -12.29 -14.32 -7.49
C GLU A 99 -10.88 -14.07 -6.96
N LYS A 100 -10.17 -13.17 -7.66
CA LYS A 100 -8.94 -12.56 -7.14
C LYS A 100 -9.28 -11.55 -6.06
N SER A 101 -8.36 -11.38 -5.12
CA SER A 101 -8.52 -10.44 -4.01
C SER A 101 -7.23 -9.70 -3.74
N LYS A 102 -7.34 -8.50 -3.17
CA LYS A 102 -6.23 -7.80 -2.51
C LYS A 102 -6.46 -7.86 -1.01
N ILE A 103 -5.43 -8.22 -0.25
CA ILE A 103 -5.49 -8.31 1.21
C ILE A 103 -4.64 -7.19 1.77
N VAL A 104 -5.27 -6.25 2.47
CA VAL A 104 -4.56 -5.16 3.15
C VAL A 104 -4.39 -5.53 4.61
N ILE A 105 -3.13 -5.54 5.06
CA ILE A 105 -2.76 -5.78 6.44
C ILE A 105 -2.38 -4.45 7.09
N LEU A 106 -3.06 -4.14 8.19
CA LEU A 106 -2.89 -2.91 8.97
C LEU A 106 -2.52 -3.30 10.41
N ILE A 107 -1.46 -2.68 10.94
CA ILE A 107 -1.10 -2.79 12.37
C ILE A 107 -1.24 -1.40 12.98
N TYR A 108 -2.04 -1.26 14.04
CA TYR A 108 -2.42 0.05 14.58
C TYR A 108 -2.75 0.00 16.08
N GLU A 109 -2.66 1.15 16.75
CA GLU A 109 -3.16 1.32 18.12
C GLU A 109 -4.69 1.36 18.13
N ASN A 110 -5.33 0.62 19.03
CA ASN A 110 -6.79 0.53 19.07
C ASN A 110 -7.45 1.82 19.60
N THR A 111 -7.66 2.78 18.69
CA THR A 111 -8.38 4.02 18.99
C THR A 111 -9.69 4.10 18.21
N PRO A 112 -10.70 4.85 18.72
CA PRO A 112 -11.94 5.09 17.97
C PRO A 112 -11.71 5.67 16.57
N GLU A 113 -10.71 6.52 16.41
CA GLU A 113 -10.36 7.17 15.13
C GLU A 113 -9.88 6.14 14.10
N LYS A 114 -8.97 5.23 14.49
CA LYS A 114 -8.49 4.16 13.60
C LYS A 114 -9.59 3.18 13.24
N ASN A 115 -10.45 2.82 14.18
CA ASN A 115 -11.62 1.96 13.90
C ASN A 115 -12.61 2.60 12.93
N ARG A 116 -12.88 3.91 13.09
CA ARG A 116 -13.70 4.67 12.13
C ARG A 116 -13.04 4.71 10.75
N ALA A 117 -11.74 4.97 10.69
CA ALA A 117 -10.99 5.00 9.43
C ALA A 117 -11.07 3.67 8.66
N ILE A 118 -10.98 2.53 9.34
CA ILE A 118 -11.13 1.20 8.71
C ILE A 118 -12.55 1.01 8.15
N THR A 119 -13.55 1.44 8.90
CA THR A 119 -14.95 1.38 8.45
C THR A 119 -15.18 2.24 7.22
N GLU A 120 -14.62 3.46 7.19
CA GLU A 120 -14.69 4.35 6.03
C GLU A 120 -13.99 3.78 4.79
N ILE A 121 -12.85 3.09 4.95
CA ILE A 121 -12.14 2.41 3.86
C ILE A 121 -13.06 1.34 3.26
N ILE A 122 -13.64 0.47 4.10
CA ILE A 122 -14.52 -0.62 3.68
C ILE A 122 -15.73 -0.07 2.93
N GLU A 123 -16.45 0.89 3.51
CA GLU A 123 -17.65 1.45 2.89
C GLU A 123 -17.33 2.25 1.62
N THR A 124 -16.16 2.88 1.55
CA THR A 124 -15.71 3.54 0.32
C THR A 124 -15.42 2.54 -0.78
N TYR A 125 -14.75 1.42 -0.47
CA TYR A 125 -14.51 0.38 -1.47
C TYR A 125 -15.83 -0.20 -2.00
N LYS A 126 -16.74 -0.57 -1.09
CA LYS A 126 -18.06 -1.12 -1.43
C LYS A 126 -18.83 -0.19 -2.35
N ARG A 127 -18.86 1.11 -2.06
CA ARG A 127 -19.54 2.10 -2.90
C ARG A 127 -18.84 2.33 -4.24
N THR A 128 -17.52 2.46 -4.26
CA THR A 128 -16.75 2.76 -5.49
C THR A 128 -16.81 1.61 -6.49
N PHE A 129 -16.69 0.36 -6.02
CA PHE A 129 -16.62 -0.83 -6.88
C PHE A 129 -17.87 -1.71 -6.81
N GLN A 130 -18.93 -1.23 -6.15
CA GLN A 130 -20.23 -1.90 -6.00
C GLN A 130 -20.10 -3.32 -5.41
N GLN A 131 -19.22 -3.48 -4.43
CA GLN A 131 -18.99 -4.75 -3.74
C GLN A 131 -20.05 -5.01 -2.67
N GLU A 132 -20.49 -6.27 -2.57
CA GLU A 132 -21.41 -6.71 -1.53
C GLU A 132 -20.77 -6.58 -0.14
N SER A 133 -19.50 -6.96 -0.02
CA SER A 133 -18.77 -6.98 1.24
C SER A 133 -17.26 -6.81 1.08
N VAL A 134 -16.61 -6.49 2.19
CA VAL A 134 -15.16 -6.65 2.38
C VAL A 134 -15.02 -7.46 3.67
N LEU A 135 -14.36 -8.62 3.60
CA LEU A 135 -14.13 -9.41 4.81
C LEU A 135 -13.06 -8.71 5.65
N ARG A 136 -13.28 -8.65 6.96
CA ARG A 136 -12.36 -8.10 7.96
C ARG A 136 -12.08 -9.16 9.01
N THR A 137 -10.81 -9.46 9.24
CA THR A 137 -10.37 -10.14 10.46
C THR A 137 -9.65 -9.14 11.34
N THR A 138 -9.77 -9.32 12.66
CA THR A 138 -9.19 -8.43 13.65
C THR A 138 -8.58 -9.27 14.77
N SER A 139 -7.36 -8.94 15.19
CA SER A 139 -6.63 -9.66 16.24
C SER A 139 -5.76 -8.71 17.06
N GLU A 140 -5.66 -8.93 18.37
CA GLU A 140 -4.66 -8.25 19.20
C GLU A 140 -3.28 -8.86 18.92
N VAL A 141 -2.25 -8.00 18.82
CA VAL A 141 -0.90 -8.44 18.46
C VAL A 141 0.17 -7.79 19.35
N LYS A 142 1.29 -8.50 19.50
CA LYS A 142 2.55 -7.96 20.02
C LYS A 142 3.54 -7.84 18.87
N ILE A 143 4.31 -6.77 18.82
CA ILE A 143 5.31 -6.54 17.77
C ILE A 143 6.70 -6.29 18.40
N SER A 144 7.74 -6.55 17.61
CA SER A 144 9.15 -6.25 17.89
C SER A 144 9.87 -5.95 16.58
N PHE A 145 10.96 -5.19 16.62
CA PHE A 145 11.77 -4.83 15.45
C PHE A 145 13.21 -5.33 15.60
#